data_AF-A0A914YCZ6-F1
#
_entry.id   AF-A0A914YCZ6-F1
#
_cell.length_a   1.000
_cell.length_b   1.000
_cell.length_c   1.000
_cell.angle_alpha   90.00
_cell.angle_beta   90.00
_cell.angle_gamma   90.00
#
_symmetry.space_group_name_H-M   'P 1'
#
loop_
_entity.id
_entity.type
_entity.pdbx_description
1 polymer ?
#
loop_
_entity_poly.entity_id
_entity_poly.type
_entity_poly.pdbx_seq_one_letter_code
_entity_poly.pdbx_strand_id
1 'polypeptide(L)'
;MATSASFEYYPFLKMLSKMGPQGSSKVYNCVPSTLFTLNMLDQPHKDVINFLMTNTPINVEEICAPEMKAKIRTIVEFLATLRIVEVQNGITNLCPSFRRAYIIRPIRTLSKACRYRTLSKRQ
;
A
#
# COMPACT_ATOMS: atom_id res chain seq x y z
N MET A 1 4.15 3.84 22.37
CA MET A 1 5.57 3.58 22.06
C MET A 1 5.62 2.26 21.29
N ALA A 2 5.37 2.30 19.98
CA ALA A 2 5.43 1.09 19.15
C ALA A 2 6.91 0.81 18.81
N THR A 3 7.37 -0.39 19.10
CA THR A 3 8.72 -0.88 18.82
C THR A 3 8.98 -0.87 17.32
N SER A 4 9.62 0.21 16.88
CA SER A 4 10.09 0.56 15.54
C SER A 4 11.25 -0.33 15.05
N ALA A 5 11.30 -1.61 15.43
CA ALA A 5 12.36 -2.50 14.95
C ALA A 5 12.33 -2.60 13.42
N SER A 6 11.15 -2.66 12.79
CA SER A 6 11.03 -2.74 11.33
C SER A 6 11.50 -1.47 10.62
N PHE A 7 11.38 -0.28 11.22
CA PHE A 7 11.67 0.98 10.52
C PHE A 7 13.17 1.32 10.45
N GLU A 8 13.94 0.89 11.45
CA GLU A 8 15.37 1.22 11.55
C GLU A 8 16.22 0.51 10.49
N TYR A 9 15.81 -0.67 10.04
CA TYR A 9 16.56 -1.48 9.06
C TYR A 9 16.28 -1.14 7.60
N TYR A 10 15.34 -0.24 7.30
CA TYR A 10 15.03 0.17 5.92
C TYR A 10 15.37 1.65 5.69
N PRO A 11 16.61 1.96 5.25
CA PRO A 11 17.06 3.33 4.96
C PRO A 11 16.12 4.09 4.02
N PHE A 12 15.50 3.36 3.07
CA PHE A 12 14.54 3.93 2.13
C PHE A 12 13.23 4.38 2.81
N LEU A 13 12.66 3.57 3.71
CA LEU A 13 11.46 3.97 4.47
C LEU A 13 11.77 5.13 5.42
N LYS A 14 12.97 5.14 6.02
CA LYS A 14 13.49 6.24 6.85
C LYS A 14 13.70 7.54 6.07
N MET A 15 14.12 7.44 4.82
CA MET A 15 14.20 8.59 3.91
C MET A 15 12.79 9.11 3.60
N LEU A 16 11.85 8.22 3.28
CA LEU A 16 10.46 8.57 2.96
C LEU A 16 9.75 9.27 4.12
N SER A 17 9.94 8.85 5.37
CA SER A 17 9.29 9.53 6.52
C SER A 17 9.77 10.96 6.75
N LYS A 18 10.98 11.29 6.28
CA LYS A 18 11.53 12.65 6.36
C LYS A 18 11.13 13.52 5.18
N MET A 19 10.54 12.94 4.12
CA MET A 19 10.09 13.71 2.96
C MET A 19 8.81 14.49 3.28
N GLY A 20 8.78 15.73 2.81
CA GLY A 20 7.53 16.50 2.78
C GLY A 20 6.51 15.90 1.80
N PRO A 21 5.24 16.36 1.85
CA PRO A 21 4.16 15.85 0.99
C PRO A 21 4.47 15.90 -0.51
N GLN A 22 5.19 16.93 -0.96
CA GLN A 22 5.62 17.05 -2.36
C GLN A 22 6.66 15.99 -2.74
N GLY A 23 7.58 15.64 -1.82
CA GLY A 23 8.61 14.64 -2.05
C GLY A 23 8.04 13.23 -2.11
N SER A 24 7.20 12.86 -1.13
CA SER A 24 6.52 11.57 -1.12
C SER A 24 5.59 11.40 -2.31
N SER A 25 4.88 12.45 -2.73
CA SER A 25 4.02 12.41 -3.93
C SER A 25 4.81 12.11 -5.20
N LYS A 26 6.01 12.71 -5.38
CA LYS A 26 6.90 12.41 -6.51
C LYS A 26 7.31 10.93 -6.53
N VAL A 27 7.67 10.38 -5.36
CA VAL A 27 8.01 8.95 -5.25
C VAL A 27 6.81 8.09 -5.60
N TYR A 28 5.63 8.40 -5.07
CA TYR A 28 4.43 7.58 -5.27
C TYR A 28 3.76 7.73 -6.63
N ASN A 29 4.05 8.79 -7.39
CA ASN A 29 3.66 8.87 -8.80
C ASN A 29 4.50 7.93 -9.69
N CYS A 30 5.62 7.39 -9.19
CA CYS A 30 6.46 6.41 -9.90
C CYS A 30 6.06 4.98 -9.50
N VAL A 31 5.48 4.21 -10.43
CA VAL A 31 4.98 2.84 -10.18
C VAL A 31 6.07 1.91 -9.60
N PRO A 32 7.30 1.84 -10.15
CA PRO A 32 8.37 1.03 -9.56
C PRO A 32 8.67 1.39 -8.10
N SER A 33 8.71 2.68 -7.77
CA SER A 33 9.00 3.14 -6.40
C SER A 33 7.87 2.84 -5.43
N THR A 34 6.61 2.96 -5.88
CA THR A 34 5.43 2.55 -5.10
C THR A 34 5.44 1.04 -4.84
N LEU A 35 5.73 0.22 -5.85
CA LEU A 35 5.84 -1.23 -5.71
C LEU A 35 7.00 -1.62 -4.80
N PHE A 36 8.13 -0.93 -4.89
CA PHE A 36 9.27 -1.14 -4.01
C PHE A 36 8.91 -0.83 -2.55
N THR A 37 8.24 0.29 -2.31
CA THR A 37 7.73 0.65 -0.98
C THR A 37 6.78 -0.43 -0.45
N LEU A 38 5.82 -0.87 -1.27
CA LEU A 38 4.90 -1.96 -0.91
C LEU A 38 5.63 -3.25 -0.54
N ASN A 39 6.68 -3.62 -1.28
CA ASN A 39 7.43 -4.85 -1.01
C ASN A 39 8.15 -4.80 0.35
N MET A 40 8.59 -3.62 0.79
CA MET A 40 9.24 -3.41 2.09
C MET A 40 8.27 -3.42 3.28
N LEU A 41 6.95 -3.35 3.05
CA LEU A 41 5.96 -3.38 4.10
C LEU A 41 5.68 -4.82 4.57
N ASP A 42 5.52 -5.00 5.88
CA ASP A 42 5.04 -6.27 6.43
C ASP A 42 3.60 -6.55 5.98
N GLN A 43 3.22 -7.83 5.96
CA GLN A 43 1.89 -8.29 5.55
C GLN A 43 0.71 -7.53 6.22
N PRO A 44 0.69 -7.27 7.54
CA PRO A 44 -0.43 -6.55 8.15
C PRO A 44 -0.62 -5.12 7.60
N HIS A 45 0.46 -4.44 7.22
CA HIS A 45 0.35 -3.12 6.57
C HIS A 45 -0.25 -3.24 5.16
N LYS A 46 0.15 -4.27 4.41
CA LYS A 46 -0.40 -4.58 3.08
C LYS A 46 -1.88 -4.91 3.16
N ASP A 47 -2.31 -5.63 4.19
CA ASP A 47 -3.72 -5.99 4.39
C ASP A 47 -4.58 -4.75 4.65
N VAL A 48 -4.11 -3.80 5.47
CA VAL A 48 -4.78 -2.51 5.68
C VAL A 48 -4.83 -1.68 4.39
N ILE A 49 -3.73 -1.64 3.62
CA ILE A 49 -3.72 -0.96 2.31
C ILE A 49 -4.72 -1.63 1.35
N ASN A 50 -4.74 -2.95 1.27
CA ASN A 50 -5.67 -3.71 0.41
C ASN A 50 -7.12 -3.41 0.79
N PHE A 51 -7.41 -3.36 2.09
CA PHE A 51 -8.73 -2.99 2.59
C PHE A 51 -9.11 -1.57 2.17
N LEU A 52 -8.22 -0.59 2.33
CA LEU A 52 -8.46 0.80 1.93
C LEU A 52 -8.55 0.99 0.40
N MET A 53 -8.01 0.04 -0.38
CA MET A 53 -8.15 0.04 -1.84
C MET A 53 -9.55 -0.39 -2.28
N THR A 54 -10.12 -1.39 -1.61
CA THR A 54 -11.41 -2.02 -1.97
C THR A 54 -12.60 -1.37 -1.29
N ASN A 55 -12.45 -0.94 -0.03
CA ASN A 55 -13.52 -0.38 0.78
C ASN A 55 -13.39 1.14 0.92
N THR A 56 -14.52 1.77 1.20
CA THR A 56 -14.60 3.17 1.61
C THR A 56 -13.69 3.46 2.81
N PRO A 57 -13.30 4.73 3.01
CA PRO A 57 -12.49 5.20 4.12
C PRO A 57 -12.74 4.50 5.47
N ILE A 58 -11.68 4.12 6.19
CA ILE A 58 -11.81 3.52 7.52
C ILE A 58 -11.94 4.63 8.57
N ASN A 59 -12.98 4.56 9.40
CA ASN A 59 -12.98 5.27 10.67
C ASN A 59 -12.40 4.35 11.76
N VAL A 60 -11.18 4.66 12.20
CA VAL A 60 -10.47 3.83 13.21
C VAL A 60 -11.22 3.83 14.55
N GLU A 61 -12.05 4.86 14.82
CA GLU A 61 -12.80 4.95 16.06
C GLU A 61 -13.97 3.96 16.13
N GLU A 62 -14.51 3.54 14.99
CA GLU A 62 -15.67 2.61 14.87
C GLU A 62 -15.30 1.14 15.07
N ILE A 63 -14.02 0.82 15.26
CA ILE A 63 -13.57 -0.56 15.48
C ILE A 63 -13.97 -1.00 16.90
N CYS A 64 -14.97 -1.89 16.99
CA CYS A 64 -15.53 -2.36 18.27
C CYS A 64 -14.54 -3.15 19.15
N ALA A 65 -13.59 -3.87 18.54
CA ALA A 65 -12.63 -4.69 19.28
C ALA A 65 -11.41 -3.87 19.71
N PRO A 66 -11.17 -3.64 21.02
CA PRO A 66 -10.15 -2.70 21.51
C PRO A 66 -8.72 -3.10 21.14
N GLU A 67 -8.40 -4.39 21.19
CA GLU A 67 -7.07 -4.90 20.80
C GLU A 67 -6.79 -4.71 19.30
N MET A 68 -7.81 -4.94 18.48
CA MET A 68 -7.72 -4.78 17.02
C MET A 68 -7.64 -3.31 16.66
N LYS A 69 -8.41 -2.45 17.34
CA LYS A 69 -8.37 -0.99 17.21
C LYS A 69 -6.97 -0.44 17.48
N ALA A 70 -6.32 -0.87 18.56
CA ALA A 70 -4.95 -0.44 18.89
C ALA A 70 -3.92 -0.87 17.83
N LYS A 71 -4.02 -2.11 17.34
CA LYS A 71 -3.15 -2.63 16.26
C LYS A 71 -3.34 -1.85 14.95
N ILE A 72 -4.59 -1.66 14.52
CA ILE A 72 -4.91 -0.92 13.29
C ILE A 72 -4.46 0.53 13.42
N ARG A 73 -4.69 1.18 14.57
CA ARG A 73 -4.21 2.54 14.83
C ARG A 73 -2.70 2.65 14.64
N THR A 74 -1.93 1.71 15.20
CA THR A 74 -0.46 1.68 15.07
C THR A 74 -0.02 1.54 13.61
N ILE A 75 -0.70 0.67 12.84
CA ILE A 75 -0.45 0.47 11.41
C ILE A 75 -0.79 1.74 10.62
N VAL A 76 -1.92 2.38 10.90
CA VAL A 76 -2.36 3.62 10.25
C VAL A 76 -1.39 4.76 10.53
N GLU A 77 -0.93 4.93 11.77
CA GLU A 77 0.08 5.92 12.14
C GLU A 77 1.40 5.70 11.40
N PHE A 78 1.83 4.44 11.27
CA PHE A 78 3.01 4.09 10.49
C PHE A 78 2.85 4.43 9.00
N LEU A 79 1.73 4.03 8.38
CA LEU A 79 1.44 4.34 6.99
C LEU A 79 1.27 5.85 6.75
N ALA A 80 0.75 6.59 7.72
CA ALA A 80 0.61 8.05 7.66
C ALA A 80 1.99 8.73 7.74
N THR A 81 2.91 8.18 8.53
CA THR A 81 4.31 8.63 8.60
C THR A 81 5.00 8.49 7.24
N LEU A 82 4.71 7.41 6.51
CA LEU A 82 5.17 7.21 5.14
C LEU A 82 4.37 8.03 4.11
N ARG A 83 3.32 8.76 4.51
CA ARG A 83 2.40 9.47 3.60
C ARG A 83 1.72 8.56 2.58
N ILE A 84 1.54 7.28 2.92
CA ILE A 84 0.80 6.30 2.13
C ILE A 84 -0.71 6.48 2.36
N VAL A 85 -1.09 6.85 3.59
CA VAL A 85 -2.47 7.19 3.96
C VAL A 85 -2.55 8.64 4.45
N GLU A 86 -3.73 9.22 4.30
CA GLU A 86 -4.12 10.53 4.80
C GLU A 86 -5.26 10.34 5.81
N VAL A 87 -5.11 10.91 7.00
CA VAL A 87 -6.14 10.90 8.03
C VAL A 87 -6.77 12.29 8.07
N GLN A 88 -8.05 12.39 7.72
CA GLN A 88 -8.83 13.63 7.78
C GLN A 88 -10.04 13.40 8.69
N ASN A 89 -10.17 14.16 9.78
CA ASN A 89 -11.29 14.05 10.71
C ASN A 89 -11.52 12.62 11.27
N GLY A 90 -10.44 11.87 11.54
CA GLY A 90 -10.52 10.47 12.01
C GLY A 90 -10.78 9.45 10.91
N ILE A 91 -11.04 9.91 9.69
CA ILE A 91 -11.26 9.09 8.51
C ILE A 91 -9.92 8.87 7.80
N THR A 92 -9.53 7.61 7.66
CA THR A 92 -8.28 7.19 7.00
C THR A 92 -8.55 6.82 5.55
N ASN A 93 -7.84 7.48 4.62
CA ASN A 93 -7.88 7.24 3.19
C ASN A 93 -6.48 6.95 2.64
N LEU A 94 -6.40 6.28 1.49
CA LEU A 94 -5.13 6.17 0.77
C LEU A 94 -4.79 7.50 0.08
N CYS A 95 -3.50 7.85 0.09
CA CYS A 95 -2.99 8.99 -0.65
C CYS A 95 -3.28 8.81 -2.15
N PRO A 96 -3.81 9.82 -2.86
CA PRO A 96 -4.21 9.69 -4.26
C PRO A 96 -3.10 9.27 -5.21
N SER A 97 -1.87 9.78 -5.02
CA SER A 97 -0.71 9.38 -5.84
C SER A 97 -0.35 7.91 -5.64
N PHE A 98 -0.34 7.46 -4.38
CA PHE A 98 -0.11 6.07 -4.03
C PHE A 98 -1.19 5.15 -4.59
N ARG A 99 -2.47 5.52 -4.44
CA ARG A 99 -3.61 4.78 -4.97
C ARG A 99 -3.50 4.58 -6.47
N ARG A 100 -3.21 5.65 -7.23
CA ARG A 100 -3.03 5.55 -8.70
C ARG A 100 -1.92 4.58 -9.09
N ALA A 101 -0.74 4.70 -8.49
CA ALA A 101 0.37 3.81 -8.79
C ALA A 101 0.12 2.36 -8.34
N TYR A 102 -0.65 2.16 -7.27
CA TYR A 102 -1.08 0.83 -6.82
C TYR A 102 -2.09 0.19 -7.79
N ILE A 103 -3.05 0.95 -8.33
CA ILE A 103 -4.02 0.45 -9.32
C ILE A 103 -3.32 0.05 -10.62
N ILE A 104 -2.28 0.80 -11.02
CA ILE A 104 -1.39 0.45 -12.13
C ILE A 104 -0.43 -0.68 -11.69
N ARG A 105 -0.95 -1.71 -11.04
CA ARG A 105 -0.30 -3.02 -11.06
C ARG A 105 -0.32 -3.47 -12.52
N PRO A 106 0.78 -3.96 -13.08
CA PRO A 106 0.66 -4.76 -14.28
C PRO A 106 -0.31 -5.88 -13.93
N ILE A 107 -1.45 -5.95 -14.64
CA ILE A 107 -2.40 -7.06 -14.56
C ILE A 107 -1.60 -8.32 -14.87
N ARG A 108 -1.06 -8.98 -13.84
CA ARG A 108 -0.44 -10.29 -13.97
C ARG A 108 -1.57 -11.29 -13.95
N THR A 109 -2.21 -11.47 -15.11
CA THR A 109 -2.92 -12.67 -15.61
C THR A 109 -3.90 -12.23 -16.71
N LEU A 110 -3.92 -12.71 -17.96
CA LEU A 110 -3.28 -13.82 -18.65
C LEU A 110 -3.21 -13.49 -20.16
N SER A 111 -2.03 -13.52 -20.76
CA SER A 111 -1.91 -14.17 -22.07
C SER A 111 -0.72 -15.13 -22.07
N LYS A 112 -0.84 -16.13 -21.19
CA LYS A 112 -0.39 -17.49 -21.50
C LYS A 112 -1.45 -18.24 -22.33
N ALA A 113 -2.35 -17.52 -23.01
CA ALA A 113 -3.42 -18.07 -23.87
C ALA A 113 -3.05 -18.11 -25.36
N CYS A 114 -1.76 -18.02 -25.71
CA CYS A 114 -1.28 -18.38 -27.05
C CYS A 114 0.01 -19.22 -26.99
N ARG A 115 0.13 -20.08 -25.98
CA ARG A 115 0.93 -21.31 -26.09
C ARG A 115 -0.05 -22.47 -26.00
N TYR A 116 -0.15 -23.23 -27.10
CA TYR A 116 -0.98 -24.43 -27.28
C TYR A 116 -2.47 -24.22 -27.61
N ARG A 117 -2.72 -23.78 -28.85
CA ARG A 117 -3.69 -24.51 -29.69
C ARG A 117 -2.90 -25.27 -30.75
N THR A 118 -2.43 -26.45 -30.37
CA THR A 118 -1.86 -27.45 -31.26
C THR A 118 -2.94 -27.94 -32.23
N LEU A 119 -2.56 -28.00 -33.52
CA LEU A 119 -2.97 -28.95 -34.57
C LEU A 119 -4.45 -28.99 -35.04
N SER A 120 -4.69 -28.46 -36.25
CA SER A 120 -5.59 -29.07 -37.23
C SER A 120 -5.13 -28.80 -38.67
N LYS A 121 -4.48 -29.81 -39.26
CA LYS A 121 -4.61 -30.33 -40.64
C LYS A 121 -4.68 -29.38 -41.86
N ARG A 122 -3.74 -29.65 -42.79
CA ARG A 122 -3.80 -29.53 -44.27
C ARG A 122 -3.99 -28.14 -44.88
N GLN A 123 -2.95 -27.65 -45.56
CA GLN A 123 -2.90 -27.56 -47.03
C GLN A 123 -1.46 -27.79 -47.47
#